data_AF-A0A376TKK6-F1
#
_entry.id   AF-A0A376TKK6-F1
#
_cell.length_a   1.000
_cell.length_b   1.000
_cell.length_c   1.000
_cell.angle_alpha   90.00
_cell.angle_beta   90.00
_cell.angle_gamma   90.00
#
_symmetry.space_group_name_H-M   'P 1'
#
loop_
_entity.id
_entity.type
_entity.pdbx_description
1 polymer ?
#
loop_
_entity_poly.entity_id
_entity_poly.type
_entity_poly.pdbx_seq_one_letter_code
_entity_poly.pdbx_strand_id
1 'polypeptide(L)'
;MVIAPTKITDFAPLYCDEEGKHPVTQFDKSDVEYAGLVKFDFLGLRTLTIINWALEMINKRRAKNGEPPLDIAAIPLDDKKSFDMLQRSETTAVFQLESRGMKDLIKRLQPDCFEDMIALVALFRPGPLQSGMVDNFIDRKHGREEISYPDVQWQHESLKPVLEPTYGIILYQEQVMQIAQVLSGYTLGGADMLRRAMGKKKPERWLSSVLYLLKVQKRTESTPNWR
;
A
#
# COMPACT_ATOMS: atom_id res chain seq x y z
N MET A 1 20.41 3.76 12.53
CA MET A 1 20.65 4.32 13.88
C MET A 1 19.81 3.56 14.88
N VAL A 2 20.32 3.37 16.09
CA VAL A 2 19.63 2.68 17.19
C VAL A 2 19.61 3.61 18.40
N ILE A 3 18.51 3.61 19.15
CA ILE A 3 18.31 4.38 20.37
C ILE A 3 18.02 3.40 21.50
N ALA A 4 18.84 3.45 22.54
CA ALA A 4 18.65 2.74 23.79
C ALA A 4 18.25 3.73 24.89
N PRO A 5 17.48 3.30 25.91
CA PRO A 5 17.11 4.17 27.03
C PRO A 5 18.30 4.49 27.97
N THR A 6 19.34 3.65 27.96
CA THR A 6 20.61 3.83 28.69
C THR A 6 21.80 3.59 27.76
N LYS A 7 22.95 3.14 28.26
CA LYS A 7 24.12 2.88 27.41
C LYS A 7 23.81 1.73 26.45
N ILE A 8 24.25 1.86 25.20
CA ILE A 8 24.00 0.83 24.18
C ILE A 8 24.55 -0.55 24.57
N THR A 9 25.65 -0.58 25.33
CA THR A 9 26.28 -1.79 25.88
C THR A 9 25.43 -2.54 26.90
N ASP A 10 24.41 -1.90 27.48
CA ASP A 10 23.46 -2.55 28.38
C ASP A 10 22.50 -3.49 27.62
N PHE A 11 22.44 -3.35 26.28
CA PHE A 11 21.53 -4.07 25.41
C PHE A 11 22.24 -4.86 24.31
N ALA A 12 23.32 -4.34 23.74
CA ALA A 12 24.05 -4.97 22.64
C ALA A 12 25.57 -4.70 22.73
N PRO A 13 26.42 -5.71 22.48
CA PRO A 13 27.84 -5.48 22.35
C PRO A 13 28.16 -4.63 21.12
N LEU A 14 29.28 -3.90 21.19
CA LEU A 14 29.76 -3.05 20.10
C LEU A 14 30.79 -3.78 19.24
N TYR A 15 30.78 -3.47 17.95
CA TYR A 15 31.83 -3.77 17.00
C TYR A 15 32.44 -2.44 16.53
N CYS A 16 33.75 -2.42 16.37
CA CYS A 16 34.49 -1.28 15.84
C CYS A 16 35.46 -1.78 14.76
N ASP A 17 35.97 -0.86 13.96
CA ASP A 17 37.10 -1.15 13.06
C ASP A 17 38.41 -1.40 13.85
N GLU A 18 39.49 -1.72 13.12
CA GLU A 18 40.81 -2.02 13.70
C GLU A 18 41.40 -0.88 14.54
N GLU A 19 40.98 0.36 14.28
CA GLU A 19 41.40 1.55 15.02
C GLU A 19 40.48 1.86 16.22
N GLY A 20 39.47 1.04 16.48
CA GLY A 20 38.47 1.27 17.52
C GLY A 20 37.46 2.36 17.18
N LYS A 21 37.36 2.76 15.91
CA LYS A 21 36.41 3.78 15.41
C LYS A 21 35.19 3.12 14.78
N HIS A 22 34.21 3.97 14.41
CA HIS A 22 32.95 3.57 13.79
C HIS A 22 32.17 2.49 14.58
N PRO A 23 31.81 2.76 15.85
CA PRO A 23 31.09 1.80 16.67
C PRO A 23 29.71 1.50 16.08
N VAL A 24 29.42 0.21 15.92
CA VAL A 24 28.11 -0.32 15.51
C VAL A 24 27.67 -1.41 16.49
N THR A 25 26.37 -1.66 16.59
CA THR A 25 25.86 -2.81 17.35
C THR A 25 26.24 -4.10 16.63
N GLN A 26 26.67 -5.14 17.36
CA GLN A 26 26.92 -6.45 16.76
C GLN A 26 25.63 -7.15 16.31
N PHE A 27 24.49 -6.81 16.92
CA PHE A 27 23.19 -7.25 16.44
C PHE A 27 22.85 -6.58 15.12
N ASP A 28 22.33 -7.40 14.20
CA ASP A 28 21.88 -6.94 12.90
C ASP A 28 20.53 -6.21 12.98
N LYS A 29 20.02 -5.80 11.82
CA LYS A 29 18.77 -5.05 11.70
C LYS A 29 17.60 -5.69 12.46
N SER A 30 17.43 -7.01 12.37
CA SER A 30 16.27 -7.70 12.95
C SER A 30 16.48 -7.99 14.43
N ASP A 31 17.72 -8.34 14.79
CA ASP A 31 18.07 -8.70 16.16
C ASP A 31 18.02 -7.51 17.11
N VAL A 32 18.41 -6.32 16.65
CA VAL A 32 18.31 -5.06 17.41
C VAL A 32 16.85 -4.74 17.76
N GLU A 33 15.94 -4.90 16.80
CA GLU A 33 14.52 -4.63 17.02
C GLU A 33 13.90 -5.68 17.94
N TYR A 34 14.29 -6.96 17.77
CA TYR A 34 13.86 -8.04 18.65
C TYR A 34 14.37 -7.87 20.09
N ALA A 35 15.56 -7.29 20.27
CA ALA A 35 16.12 -6.91 21.56
C ALA A 35 15.40 -5.72 22.23
N GLY A 36 14.38 -5.14 21.57
CA GLY A 36 13.55 -4.07 22.12
C GLY A 36 14.13 -2.67 21.94
N LEU A 37 15.14 -2.50 21.09
CA LEU A 37 15.74 -1.19 20.81
C LEU A 37 14.97 -0.46 19.70
N VAL A 38 14.81 0.85 19.89
CA VAL A 38 14.19 1.71 18.87
C VAL A 38 15.20 1.94 17.75
N LYS A 39 14.76 1.78 16.51
CA LYS A 39 15.64 1.84 15.36
C LYS A 39 15.09 2.77 14.28
N PHE A 40 16.00 3.55 13.69
CA PHE A 40 15.75 4.31 12.47
C PHE A 40 16.59 3.74 11.33
N ASP A 41 15.91 3.33 10.27
CA ASP A 41 16.53 2.95 9.01
C ASP A 41 16.84 4.19 8.18
N PHE A 42 18.08 4.32 7.71
CA PHE A 42 18.44 5.32 6.71
C PHE A 42 18.27 4.71 5.33
N LEU A 43 17.32 5.22 4.56
CA LEU A 43 17.20 4.90 3.15
C LEU A 43 17.83 6.01 2.33
N GLY A 44 18.74 5.66 1.42
CA GLY A 44 19.40 6.60 0.49
C GLY A 44 18.50 7.08 -0.65
N LEU A 45 17.23 7.39 -0.37
CA LEU A 45 16.27 7.86 -1.38
C LEU A 45 16.47 9.35 -1.66
N ARG A 46 16.89 9.67 -2.89
CA ARG A 46 17.11 11.05 -3.33
C ARG A 46 15.82 11.83 -3.61
N THR A 47 14.67 11.16 -3.69
CA THR A 47 13.39 11.78 -4.05
C THR A 47 13.02 12.97 -3.16
N LEU A 48 13.14 12.82 -1.84
CA LEU A 48 12.83 13.90 -0.90
C LEU A 48 13.83 15.07 -1.02
N THR A 49 15.10 14.78 -1.31
CA THR A 49 16.10 15.81 -1.59
C THR A 49 15.74 16.62 -2.84
N ILE A 50 15.30 15.94 -3.91
CA ILE A 50 14.87 16.59 -5.16
C ILE A 50 13.64 17.48 -4.90
N ILE A 51 12.65 16.99 -4.16
CA ILE A 51 11.46 17.76 -3.79
C ILE A 51 11.86 19.00 -2.97
N ASN A 52 12.76 18.85 -1.99
CA ASN A 52 13.23 19.96 -1.18
C ASN A 52 13.89 21.05 -2.05
N TRP A 53 14.80 20.68 -2.96
CA TRP A 53 15.43 21.65 -3.87
C TRP A 53 14.41 22.33 -4.80
N ALA A 54 13.42 21.58 -5.30
CA ALA A 54 12.35 22.15 -6.10
C ALA A 54 11.54 23.20 -5.32
N LEU A 55 11.19 22.90 -4.06
CA LEU A 55 10.49 23.84 -3.17
C LEU A 55 11.33 25.08 -2.88
N GLU A 56 12.63 24.94 -2.61
CA GLU A 56 13.53 26.08 -2.41
C GLU A 56 13.55 27.01 -3.63
N MET A 57 13.62 26.45 -4.85
CA MET A 57 13.60 27.22 -6.08
C MET A 57 12.26 27.92 -6.32
N ILE A 58 11.14 27.21 -6.10
CA ILE A 58 9.78 27.75 -6.24
C ILE A 58 9.56 28.88 -5.24
N ASN A 59 9.93 28.68 -3.98
CA ASN A 59 9.70 29.67 -2.91
C ASN A 59 10.57 30.92 -3.07
N LYS A 60 11.79 30.80 -3.61
CA LYS A 60 12.58 31.97 -4.04
C LYS A 60 11.86 32.81 -5.10
N ARG A 61 11.14 32.17 -6.03
CA ARG A 61 10.34 32.88 -7.04
C ARG A 61 9.08 33.51 -6.45
N ARG A 62 8.34 32.78 -5.62
CA ARG A 62 7.15 33.28 -4.92
C ARG A 62 7.45 34.49 -4.04
N ALA A 63 8.56 34.47 -3.32
CA ALA A 63 9.01 35.61 -2.51
C ALA A 63 9.24 36.88 -3.35
N LYS A 64 9.77 36.76 -4.58
CA LYS A 64 9.92 37.91 -5.50
C LYS A 64 8.58 38.49 -5.96
N ASN A 65 7.53 37.68 -6.00
CA ASN A 65 6.19 38.07 -6.40
C ASN A 65 5.29 38.48 -5.22
N GLY A 66 5.78 38.42 -3.97
CA GLY A 66 4.96 38.65 -2.77
C GLY A 66 3.96 37.55 -2.45
N GLU A 67 4.16 36.34 -3.00
CA GLU A 67 3.30 35.18 -2.77
C GLU A 67 3.77 34.37 -1.53
N PRO A 68 2.86 33.75 -0.76
CA PRO A 68 3.24 32.90 0.37
C PRO A 68 4.01 31.64 -0.10
N PRO A 69 4.92 31.10 0.74
CA PRO A 69 5.62 29.86 0.44
C PRO A 69 4.66 28.71 0.13
N LEU A 70 5.06 27.85 -0.83
CA LEU A 70 4.35 26.63 -1.16
C LEU A 70 4.61 25.58 -0.07
N ASP A 71 3.51 25.05 0.48
CA ASP A 71 3.52 23.85 1.31
C ASP A 71 3.15 22.64 0.44
N ILE A 72 4.08 21.68 0.32
CA ILE A 72 3.88 20.47 -0.48
C ILE A 72 2.83 19.54 0.13
N ALA A 73 2.62 19.57 1.45
CA ALA A 73 1.64 18.72 2.13
C ALA A 73 0.20 19.21 1.92
N ALA A 74 0.03 20.46 1.49
CA ALA A 74 -1.27 21.10 1.31
C ALA A 74 -1.77 21.08 -0.15
N ILE A 75 -1.05 20.41 -1.07
CA ILE A 75 -1.47 20.35 -2.48
C ILE A 75 -2.74 19.49 -2.63
N PRO A 76 -3.65 19.85 -3.56
CA PRO A 76 -4.81 19.02 -3.89
C PRO A 76 -4.37 17.67 -4.49
N LEU A 77 -5.08 16.60 -4.15
CA LEU A 77 -4.84 15.24 -4.68
C LEU A 77 -5.65 14.93 -5.95
N ASP A 78 -6.50 15.86 -6.38
CA ASP A 78 -7.40 15.80 -7.53
C ASP A 78 -7.01 16.80 -8.65
N ASP A 79 -5.74 17.24 -8.68
CA ASP A 79 -5.26 18.21 -9.67
C ASP A 79 -5.30 17.64 -11.09
N LYS A 80 -6.25 18.16 -11.89
CA LYS A 80 -6.44 17.75 -13.29
C LYS A 80 -5.16 17.84 -14.13
N LYS A 81 -4.33 18.87 -13.94
CA LYS A 81 -3.10 19.03 -14.75
C LYS A 81 -2.10 17.92 -14.49
N SER A 82 -1.99 17.49 -13.24
CA SER A 82 -1.15 16.36 -12.82
C SER A 82 -1.66 15.04 -13.40
N PHE A 83 -2.98 14.80 -13.38
CA PHE A 83 -3.56 13.60 -14.00
C PHE A 83 -3.48 13.62 -15.52
N ASP A 84 -3.75 14.75 -16.17
CA ASP A 84 -3.62 14.87 -17.63
C ASP A 84 -2.16 14.58 -18.07
N MET A 85 -1.14 15.01 -17.29
CA MET A 85 0.27 14.67 -17.52
C MET A 85 0.54 13.18 -17.31
N LEU A 86 0.00 12.60 -16.24
CA LEU A 86 0.14 11.18 -15.93
C LEU A 86 -0.48 10.32 -17.05
N GLN A 87 -1.68 10.65 -17.53
CA GLN A 87 -2.38 9.95 -18.60
C GLN A 87 -1.65 9.99 -19.96
N ARG A 88 -0.82 11.01 -20.20
CA ARG A 88 0.10 11.08 -21.35
C ARG A 88 1.36 10.22 -21.16
N SER A 89 1.50 9.52 -20.03
CA SER A 89 2.68 8.73 -19.63
C SER A 89 3.98 9.55 -19.58
N GLU A 90 3.87 10.86 -19.30
CA GLU A 90 4.99 11.80 -19.16
C GLU A 90 5.67 11.66 -17.77
N THR A 91 6.03 10.44 -17.37
CA THR A 91 6.46 10.12 -15.99
C THR A 91 7.97 9.99 -15.80
N THR A 92 8.78 10.52 -16.71
CA THR A 92 10.24 10.60 -16.50
C THR A 92 10.52 11.49 -15.28
N ALA A 93 11.38 11.03 -14.37
CA ALA A 93 11.63 11.65 -13.06
C ALA A 93 10.41 11.70 -12.09
N VAL A 94 9.30 11.03 -12.39
CA VAL A 94 8.20 10.82 -11.44
C VAL A 94 8.49 9.55 -10.64
N PHE A 95 8.60 9.70 -9.32
CA PHE A 95 8.99 8.62 -8.42
C PHE A 95 8.10 7.38 -8.59
N GLN A 96 8.72 6.19 -8.64
CA GLN A 96 8.10 4.87 -8.89
C GLN A 96 7.45 4.66 -10.27
N LEU A 97 7.14 5.74 -11.01
CA LEU A 97 6.34 5.65 -12.25
C LEU A 97 7.15 5.73 -13.55
N GLU A 98 8.47 5.74 -13.46
CA GLU A 98 9.38 6.02 -14.60
C GLU A 98 9.58 4.83 -15.55
N SER A 99 9.47 3.60 -15.07
CA SER A 99 9.83 2.41 -15.86
C SER A 99 8.97 2.26 -17.11
N ARG A 100 9.52 1.68 -18.17
CA ARG A 100 8.79 1.44 -19.43
C ARG A 100 7.48 0.67 -19.22
N GLY A 101 7.54 -0.45 -18.49
CA GLY A 101 6.35 -1.25 -18.22
C GLY A 101 5.29 -0.49 -17.42
N MET A 102 5.72 0.38 -16.49
CA MET A 102 4.78 1.22 -15.75
C MET A 102 4.14 2.29 -16.65
N LYS A 103 4.90 2.90 -17.57
CA LYS A 103 4.36 3.82 -18.58
C LYS A 103 3.32 3.17 -19.48
N ASP A 104 3.57 1.91 -19.88
CA ASP A 104 2.62 1.11 -20.65
C ASP A 104 1.35 0.80 -19.84
N LEU A 105 1.50 0.47 -18.56
CA LEU A 105 0.37 0.24 -17.65
C LEU A 105 -0.46 1.51 -17.46
N ILE A 106 0.18 2.66 -17.20
CA ILE A 106 -0.49 3.97 -17.07
C ILE A 106 -1.29 4.30 -18.33
N LYS A 107 -0.69 4.08 -19.52
CA LYS A 107 -1.36 4.33 -20.80
C LYS A 107 -2.62 3.49 -20.96
N ARG A 108 -2.60 2.24 -20.50
CA ARG A 108 -3.77 1.34 -20.55
C ARG A 108 -4.80 1.68 -19.47
N LEU A 109 -4.35 2.04 -18.27
CA LEU A 109 -5.20 2.29 -17.11
C LEU A 109 -5.90 3.66 -17.16
N GLN A 110 -5.25 4.68 -17.72
CA GLN A 110 -5.74 6.06 -17.72
C GLN A 110 -6.16 6.53 -16.30
N PRO A 111 -5.21 6.60 -15.34
CA PRO A 111 -5.51 7.02 -13.97
C PRO A 111 -6.05 8.45 -13.95
N ASP A 112 -7.15 8.69 -13.24
CA ASP A 112 -7.83 9.99 -13.14
C ASP A 112 -8.16 10.40 -11.70
N CYS A 113 -7.82 9.56 -10.72
CA CYS A 113 -7.90 9.86 -9.30
C CYS A 113 -6.67 9.32 -8.54
N PHE A 114 -6.52 9.72 -7.28
CA PHE A 114 -5.38 9.34 -6.46
C PHE A 114 -5.38 7.83 -6.12
N GLU A 115 -6.56 7.24 -5.95
CA GLU A 115 -6.76 5.82 -5.69
C GLU A 115 -6.15 4.95 -6.81
N ASP A 116 -6.26 5.38 -8.06
CA ASP A 116 -5.62 4.68 -9.18
C ASP A 116 -4.09 4.75 -9.10
N MET A 117 -3.51 5.83 -8.56
CA MET A 117 -2.06 5.92 -8.36
C MET A 117 -1.58 4.89 -7.34
N ILE A 118 -2.36 4.68 -6.27
CA ILE A 118 -2.10 3.63 -5.29
C ILE A 118 -2.24 2.25 -5.96
N ALA A 119 -3.27 2.07 -6.79
CA ALA A 119 -3.51 0.83 -7.52
C ALA A 119 -2.38 0.50 -8.51
N LEU A 120 -1.83 1.48 -9.24
CA LEU A 120 -0.71 1.29 -10.17
C LEU A 120 0.46 0.55 -9.53
N VAL A 121 0.89 0.99 -8.34
CA VAL A 121 2.02 0.40 -7.63
C VAL A 121 1.70 -1.01 -7.11
N ALA A 122 0.44 -1.29 -6.78
CA ALA A 122 -0.01 -2.61 -6.38
C ALA A 122 -0.12 -3.59 -7.56
N LEU A 123 -0.64 -3.12 -8.70
CA LEU A 123 -0.84 -3.87 -9.94
C LEU A 123 0.47 -4.17 -10.67
N PHE A 124 1.47 -3.27 -10.59
CA PHE A 124 2.76 -3.46 -11.25
C PHE A 124 3.70 -4.39 -10.47
N ARG A 125 3.20 -5.60 -10.17
CA ARG A 125 3.93 -6.68 -9.51
C ARG A 125 3.76 -7.98 -10.29
N PRO A 126 4.71 -8.93 -10.21
CA PRO A 126 4.67 -10.15 -11.01
C PRO A 126 3.37 -10.98 -10.84
N GLY A 127 2.83 -11.07 -9.62
CA GLY A 127 1.62 -11.85 -9.35
C GLY A 127 0.37 -11.31 -10.07
N PRO A 128 -0.02 -10.03 -9.85
CA PRO A 128 -1.13 -9.41 -10.57
C PRO A 128 -0.95 -9.44 -12.10
N LEU A 129 0.25 -9.16 -12.61
CA LEU A 129 0.52 -9.15 -14.05
C LEU A 129 0.35 -10.52 -14.72
N GLN A 130 0.65 -11.62 -14.01
CA GLN A 130 0.56 -12.97 -14.55
C GLN A 130 -0.81 -13.63 -14.38
N SER A 131 -1.68 -13.07 -13.54
CA SER A 131 -2.98 -13.67 -13.19
C SER A 131 -4.17 -13.10 -13.98
N GLY A 132 -3.93 -12.15 -14.90
CA GLY A 132 -5.00 -11.42 -15.61
C GLY A 132 -5.72 -10.37 -14.75
N MET A 133 -5.36 -10.23 -13.47
CA MET A 133 -5.95 -9.25 -12.55
C MET A 133 -5.83 -7.81 -13.05
N VAL A 134 -4.70 -7.48 -13.69
CA VAL A 134 -4.47 -6.15 -14.26
C VAL A 134 -5.46 -5.86 -15.39
N ASP A 135 -5.75 -6.84 -16.22
CA ASP A 135 -6.67 -6.68 -17.36
C ASP A 135 -8.10 -6.47 -16.85
N ASN A 136 -8.56 -7.29 -15.91
CA ASN A 136 -9.87 -7.14 -15.27
C ASN A 136 -10.03 -5.76 -14.60
N PHE A 137 -8.98 -5.26 -13.93
CA PHE A 137 -9.02 -3.94 -13.28
C PHE A 137 -9.26 -2.83 -14.29
N ILE A 138 -8.51 -2.86 -15.40
CA ILE A 138 -8.60 -1.87 -16.47
C ILE A 138 -9.94 -2.00 -17.21
N ASP A 139 -10.42 -3.22 -17.45
CA ASP A 139 -11.67 -3.48 -18.16
C ASP A 139 -12.89 -3.04 -17.34
N ARG A 140 -12.92 -3.35 -16.04
CA ARG A 140 -13.97 -2.86 -15.13
C ARG A 140 -13.94 -1.34 -14.97
N LYS A 141 -12.76 -0.74 -14.83
CA LYS A 141 -12.61 0.72 -14.78
C LYS A 141 -13.23 1.39 -16.00
N HIS A 142 -12.97 0.87 -17.20
CA HIS A 142 -13.44 1.44 -18.45
C HIS A 142 -14.82 0.94 -18.89
N GLY A 143 -15.53 0.18 -18.06
CA GLY A 143 -16.85 -0.36 -18.38
C GLY A 143 -16.88 -1.41 -19.50
N ARG A 144 -15.75 -2.06 -19.80
CA ARG A 144 -15.67 -3.21 -20.72
C ARG A 144 -16.08 -4.52 -20.04
N GLU A 145 -15.99 -4.57 -18.72
CA GLU A 145 -16.50 -5.64 -17.87
C GLU A 145 -17.42 -5.03 -16.80
N GLU A 146 -18.48 -5.73 -16.41
CA GLU A 146 -19.37 -5.28 -15.33
C GLU A 146 -18.68 -5.39 -13.96
N ILE A 147 -18.83 -4.36 -13.12
CA ILE A 147 -18.26 -4.36 -11.78
C ILE A 147 -19.03 -5.34 -10.90
N SER A 148 -18.32 -6.33 -10.37
CA SER A 148 -18.82 -7.29 -9.38
C SER A 148 -18.02 -7.20 -8.09
N TYR A 149 -18.61 -7.58 -6.95
CA TYR A 149 -18.00 -7.38 -5.63
C TYR A 149 -17.75 -8.70 -4.86
N PRO A 150 -16.68 -9.46 -5.15
CA PRO A 150 -15.67 -9.23 -6.20
C PRO A 150 -15.90 -9.98 -7.52
N ASP A 151 -16.73 -11.01 -7.51
CA ASP A 151 -16.91 -11.96 -8.60
C ASP A 151 -18.38 -12.01 -9.06
N VAL A 152 -18.61 -12.36 -10.32
CA VAL A 152 -19.97 -12.38 -10.91
C VAL A 152 -20.90 -13.34 -10.16
N GLN A 153 -20.38 -14.51 -9.76
CA GLN A 153 -21.14 -15.56 -9.06
C GLN A 153 -21.01 -15.46 -7.54
N TRP A 154 -19.87 -15.00 -7.05
CA TRP A 154 -19.56 -14.99 -5.62
C TRP A 154 -19.39 -13.57 -5.10
N GLN A 155 -20.49 -12.81 -5.07
CA GLN A 155 -20.52 -11.44 -4.58
C GLN A 155 -21.57 -11.19 -3.51
N HIS A 156 -21.37 -10.10 -2.75
CA HIS A 156 -22.32 -9.64 -1.76
C HIS A 156 -22.35 -8.11 -1.71
N GLU A 157 -23.54 -7.51 -1.69
CA GLU A 157 -23.73 -6.06 -1.82
C GLU A 157 -23.05 -5.26 -0.69
N SER A 158 -22.93 -5.85 0.50
CA SER A 158 -22.22 -5.23 1.63
C SER A 158 -20.72 -5.02 1.37
N LEU A 159 -20.14 -5.69 0.36
CA LEU A 159 -18.73 -5.50 -0.02
C LEU A 159 -18.50 -4.29 -0.93
N LYS A 160 -19.57 -3.72 -1.49
CA LYS A 160 -19.48 -2.57 -2.38
C LYS A 160 -18.65 -1.43 -1.78
N PRO A 161 -18.90 -0.93 -0.54
CA PRO A 161 -18.11 0.17 0.03
C PRO A 161 -16.62 -0.16 0.22
N VAL A 162 -16.27 -1.44 0.36
CA VAL A 162 -14.89 -1.91 0.59
C VAL A 162 -14.11 -2.00 -0.73
N LEU A 163 -14.80 -2.37 -1.81
CA LEU A 163 -14.19 -2.74 -3.09
C LEU A 163 -14.48 -1.74 -4.21
N GLU A 164 -15.35 -0.76 -4.00
CA GLU A 164 -15.66 0.29 -4.97
C GLU A 164 -14.42 1.07 -5.46
N PRO A 165 -13.47 1.50 -4.59
CA PRO A 165 -12.26 2.20 -5.04
C PRO A 165 -11.33 1.36 -5.92
N THR A 166 -11.51 0.04 -5.95
CA THR A 166 -10.71 -0.90 -6.75
C THR A 166 -11.55 -1.63 -7.79
N TYR A 167 -12.69 -1.04 -8.18
CA TYR A 167 -13.60 -1.57 -9.21
C TYR A 167 -14.01 -3.03 -8.95
N GLY A 168 -14.23 -3.37 -7.67
CA GLY A 168 -14.64 -4.72 -7.28
C GLY A 168 -13.49 -5.71 -7.09
N ILE A 169 -12.24 -5.34 -7.33
CA ILE A 169 -11.09 -6.25 -7.24
C ILE A 169 -10.45 -6.18 -5.86
N ILE A 170 -10.19 -7.33 -5.23
CA ILE A 170 -9.44 -7.40 -3.97
C ILE A 170 -7.96 -7.17 -4.28
N LEU A 171 -7.49 -5.93 -4.07
CA LEU A 171 -6.13 -5.50 -4.40
C LEU A 171 -5.27 -5.29 -3.14
N TYR A 172 -5.89 -4.89 -2.03
CA TYR A 172 -5.19 -4.52 -0.80
C TYR A 172 -5.42 -5.51 0.35
N GLN A 173 -4.47 -5.56 1.29
CA GLN A 173 -4.58 -6.42 2.47
C GLN A 173 -5.67 -5.94 3.43
N GLU A 174 -5.84 -4.64 3.48
CA GLU A 174 -6.87 -3.93 4.24
C GLU A 174 -8.27 -4.32 3.75
N GLN A 175 -8.44 -4.52 2.45
CA GLN A 175 -9.71 -5.01 1.89
C GLN A 175 -10.01 -6.44 2.35
N VAL A 176 -9.01 -7.33 2.39
CA VAL A 176 -9.20 -8.69 2.95
C VAL A 176 -9.66 -8.63 4.40
N MET A 177 -9.10 -7.71 5.18
CA MET A 177 -9.49 -7.52 6.58
C MET A 177 -10.91 -6.96 6.72
N GLN A 178 -11.26 -5.95 5.92
CA GLN A 178 -12.59 -5.34 5.91
C GLN A 178 -13.67 -6.31 5.43
N ILE A 179 -13.39 -7.15 4.43
CA ILE A 179 -14.31 -8.21 3.98
C ILE A 179 -14.65 -9.16 5.14
N ALA A 180 -13.65 -9.60 5.90
CA ALA A 180 -13.86 -10.48 7.05
C ALA A 180 -14.66 -9.80 8.18
N GLN A 181 -14.44 -8.50 8.39
CA GLN A 181 -15.22 -7.71 9.34
C GLN A 181 -16.69 -7.58 8.90
N VAL A 182 -16.94 -7.20 7.65
CA VAL A 182 -18.28 -6.94 7.14
C VAL A 182 -19.09 -8.22 7.00
N LEU A 183 -18.52 -9.29 6.43
CA LEU A 183 -19.26 -10.53 6.18
C LEU A 183 -19.35 -11.46 7.39
N SER A 184 -18.43 -11.36 8.34
CA SER A 184 -18.31 -12.34 9.43
C SER A 184 -18.07 -11.72 10.80
N GLY A 185 -18.24 -10.41 10.94
CA GLY A 185 -18.22 -9.72 12.23
C GLY A 185 -16.87 -9.79 12.95
N TYR A 186 -15.77 -10.04 12.24
CA TYR A 186 -14.44 -10.02 12.84
C TYR A 186 -14.12 -8.64 13.41
N THR A 187 -13.44 -8.60 14.54
CA THR A 187 -12.71 -7.39 14.95
C THR A 187 -11.54 -7.17 14.00
N LEU A 188 -11.07 -5.93 13.85
CA LEU A 188 -9.90 -5.61 13.02
C LEU A 188 -8.66 -6.42 13.41
N GLY A 189 -8.44 -6.63 14.71
CA GLY A 189 -7.35 -7.48 15.21
C GLY A 189 -7.51 -8.95 14.81
N GLY A 190 -8.73 -9.50 14.88
CA GLY A 190 -9.01 -10.86 14.41
C GLY A 190 -8.83 -11.00 12.89
N ALA A 191 -9.20 -9.97 12.13
CA ALA A 191 -9.05 -9.95 10.68
C ALA A 191 -7.57 -9.91 10.25
N ASP A 192 -6.69 -9.20 10.98
CA ASP A 192 -5.24 -9.26 10.73
C ASP A 192 -4.67 -10.66 11.03
N MET A 193 -5.15 -11.32 12.09
CA MET A 193 -4.75 -12.70 12.39
C MET A 193 -5.15 -13.67 11.27
N LEU A 194 -6.34 -13.51 10.70
CA LEU A 194 -6.80 -14.24 9.52
C LEU A 194 -5.87 -14.00 8.32
N ARG A 195 -5.59 -12.74 7.99
CA ARG A 195 -4.70 -12.36 6.89
C ARG A 195 -3.30 -12.99 7.06
N ARG A 196 -2.72 -12.94 8.25
CA ARG A 196 -1.43 -13.59 8.57
C ARG A 196 -1.48 -15.10 8.40
N ALA A 197 -2.59 -15.74 8.78
CA ALA A 197 -2.78 -17.18 8.62
C ALA A 197 -2.81 -17.58 7.13
N MET A 198 -3.51 -16.82 6.28
CA MET A 198 -3.53 -17.02 4.83
C MET A 198 -2.13 -16.92 4.21
N GLY A 199 -1.35 -15.91 4.60
CA GLY A 199 0.02 -15.72 4.11
C GLY A 199 0.98 -16.85 4.48
N LYS A 200 0.79 -17.51 5.63
CA LYS A 200 1.62 -18.63 6.08
C LYS A 200 1.24 -19.98 5.47
N LYS A 201 0.12 -20.06 4.73
CA LYS A 201 -0.41 -21.29 4.07
C LYS A 201 -0.43 -22.54 4.98
N LYS A 202 -0.65 -22.38 6.29
CA LYS A 202 -0.71 -23.51 7.24
C LYS A 202 -2.14 -24.10 7.25
N PRO A 203 -2.35 -25.36 6.82
CA PRO A 203 -3.70 -25.92 6.58
C PRO A 203 -4.64 -25.89 7.80
N GLU A 204 -4.14 -26.25 8.98
CA GLU A 204 -4.95 -26.39 10.21
C GLU A 204 -5.56 -25.06 10.70
N ARG A 205 -4.77 -23.98 10.63
CA ARG A 205 -5.22 -22.63 11.02
C ARG A 205 -6.17 -22.03 9.99
N TRP A 206 -5.99 -22.39 8.72
CA TRP A 206 -6.86 -21.95 7.63
C TRP A 206 -8.25 -22.58 7.75
N LEU A 207 -8.33 -23.91 7.93
CA LEU A 207 -9.58 -24.64 8.15
C LEU A 207 -10.39 -24.09 9.33
N SER A 208 -9.73 -23.83 10.47
CA SER A 208 -10.38 -23.27 11.65
C SER A 208 -10.98 -21.88 11.38
N SER A 209 -10.30 -21.06 10.59
CA SER A 209 -10.75 -19.72 10.24
C SER A 209 -11.89 -19.74 9.22
N VAL A 210 -11.82 -20.62 8.22
CA VAL A 210 -12.89 -20.84 7.23
C VAL A 210 -14.16 -21.37 7.91
N LEU A 211 -14.03 -22.31 8.85
CA LEU A 211 -15.15 -22.81 9.65
C LEU A 211 -15.81 -21.71 10.49
N TYR A 212 -15.03 -20.77 11.03
CA TYR A 212 -15.57 -19.62 11.74
C TYR A 212 -16.35 -18.69 10.80
N LEU A 213 -15.80 -18.35 9.63
CA LEU A 213 -16.48 -17.54 8.60
C LEU A 213 -17.84 -18.16 8.23
N LEU A 214 -17.87 -19.47 7.93
CA LEU A 214 -19.10 -20.20 7.60
C LEU A 214 -20.10 -20.23 8.76
N LYS A 215 -19.63 -20.40 10.00
CA LYS A 215 -20.50 -20.43 11.18
C LYS A 215 -21.13 -19.07 11.48
N VAL A 216 -20.42 -17.98 11.23
CA VAL A 216 -20.97 -16.63 11.39
C VAL A 216 -21.95 -16.32 10.28
N GLN A 217 -21.65 -16.64 9.01
CA GLN A 217 -22.58 -16.44 7.91
C GLN A 217 -23.92 -17.16 8.13
N LYS A 218 -23.89 -18.42 8.59
CA LYS A 218 -25.12 -19.17 8.95
C LYS A 218 -25.92 -18.54 10.11
N ARG A 219 -25.31 -17.67 10.92
CA ARG A 219 -26.00 -16.92 11.99
C ARG A 219 -26.61 -15.61 11.50
N THR A 220 -26.04 -15.02 10.45
CA THR A 220 -26.55 -13.81 9.80
C THR A 220 -27.59 -14.09 8.71
N GLU A 221 -27.73 -15.35 8.25
CA GLU A 221 -28.78 -15.83 7.33
C GLU A 221 -30.20 -15.82 7.96
N SER A 222 -30.73 -14.62 8.18
CA SER A 222 -32.19 -14.35 8.12
C SER A 222 -32.58 -13.54 6.88
N THR A 223 -31.61 -13.18 6.03
CA THR A 223 -31.84 -12.55 4.72
C THR A 223 -30.89 -13.13 3.68
N PRO A 224 -31.33 -14.10 2.87
CA PRO A 224 -30.52 -14.65 1.81
C PRO A 224 -30.64 -13.80 0.54
N ASN A 225 -29.67 -12.92 0.30
CA ASN A 225 -29.50 -12.22 -0.98
C ASN A 225 -28.16 -12.62 -1.62
N TRP A 226 -27.84 -13.91 -1.58
CA TRP A 226 -26.82 -14.47 -2.46
C TRP A 226 -27.44 -14.61 -3.86
N ARG A 227 -26.90 -13.89 -4.84
CA ARG A 227 -27.24 -14.04 -6.26
C ARG A 227 -26.09 -14.72 -6.96
#